data_AF-A0A821ATG1-F1
#
_entry.id   AF-A0A821ATG1-F1
#
_cell.length_a   1.000
_cell.length_b   1.000
_cell.length_c   1.000
_cell.angle_alpha   90.00
_cell.angle_beta   90.00
_cell.angle_gamma   90.00
#
_symmetry.space_group_name_H-M   'P 1'
#
loop_
_entity.id
_entity.type
_entity.pdbx_description
1 polymer ?
#
loop_
_entity_poly.entity_id
_entity_poly.type
_entity_poly.pdbx_seq_one_letter_code
_entity_poly.pdbx_strand_id
1 'polypeptide(L)'
;MKLISSSAMLDSSVPDLYRNIPGCTVSVFSLTSISTRFPISVNRVAGENILDLVQQLYSKRVRNEQILCFVGSVQEVHENCALIKSINKGAIIAYPLVQSQSAID
;
A
#
# COMPACT_ATOMS: atom_id res chain seq x y z
N MET A 1 -7.31 13.63 32.05
CA MET A 1 -6.93 13.77 30.61
C MET A 1 -7.78 12.80 29.80
N LYS A 2 -8.22 13.17 28.59
CA LYS A 2 -8.93 12.27 27.67
C LYS A 2 -8.10 12.16 26.39
N LEU A 3 -7.86 10.93 25.93
CA LEU A 3 -7.12 10.64 24.70
C LEU A 3 -8.06 9.93 23.73
N ILE A 4 -8.01 10.32 22.46
CA ILE A 4 -8.68 9.62 21.37
C ILE A 4 -7.59 9.06 20.47
N SER A 5 -7.58 7.73 20.30
CA SER A 5 -6.70 7.04 19.37
C SER A 5 -7.57 6.50 18.23
N SER A 6 -7.24 6.89 17.00
CA SER A 6 -7.90 6.40 15.79
C SER A 6 -6.95 5.47 15.06
N SER A 7 -7.43 4.30 14.67
CA SER A 7 -6.67 3.31 13.89
C SER A 7 -7.38 3.03 12.57
N ALA A 8 -6.62 3.09 11.48
CA ALA A 8 -7.09 2.70 10.15
C ALA A 8 -7.18 1.18 9.99
N MET A 9 -6.45 0.42 10.81
CA MET A 9 -6.57 -1.03 10.88
C MET A 9 -7.49 -1.42 12.02
N LEU A 10 -8.39 -2.37 11.75
CA LEU A 10 -9.21 -3.07 12.75
C LEU A 10 -8.34 -4.07 13.55
N ASP A 11 -7.20 -3.62 14.07
CA ASP A 11 -6.36 -4.44 14.93
C ASP A 11 -6.87 -4.33 16.37
N SER A 12 -7.37 -5.45 16.89
CA SER A 12 -7.89 -5.56 18.25
C SER A 12 -6.81 -5.43 19.33
N SER A 13 -5.52 -5.51 18.97
CA SER A 13 -4.40 -5.40 19.91
C SER A 13 -4.11 -3.95 20.34
N VAL A 14 -4.55 -2.95 19.56
CA VAL A 14 -4.28 -1.53 19.87
C VAL A 14 -4.90 -1.09 21.20
N PRO A 15 -6.18 -1.40 21.51
CA PRO A 15 -6.75 -1.16 22.83
C PRO A 15 -5.99 -1.82 23.99
N ASP A 16 -5.39 -3.00 23.78
CA ASP A 16 -4.68 -3.74 24.83
C ASP A 16 -3.43 -3.00 25.33
N LEU A 17 -2.79 -2.22 24.46
CA LEU A 17 -1.66 -1.35 24.83
C LEU A 17 -2.05 -0.35 25.94
N TYR A 18 -3.30 0.12 25.92
CA TYR A 18 -3.79 1.13 26.88
C TYR A 18 -4.42 0.50 28.13
N ARG A 19 -4.97 -0.72 28.03
CA ARG A 19 -5.60 -1.42 29.17
C ARG A 19 -4.60 -1.74 30.29
N ASN A 20 -3.32 -1.91 29.95
CA ASN A 20 -2.26 -2.19 30.92
C ASN A 20 -1.78 -0.94 31.69
N ILE A 21 -2.26 0.25 31.33
CA ILE A 21 -1.88 1.50 32.01
C ILE A 21 -2.77 1.67 33.25
N PRO A 22 -2.20 1.72 34.47
CA PRO A 22 -2.99 1.85 35.71
C PRO A 22 -3.87 3.10 35.70
N GLY A 23 -5.15 2.93 36.07
CA GLY A 23 -6.13 4.02 36.08
C GLY A 23 -6.63 4.46 34.70
N CYS A 24 -6.22 3.79 33.63
CA CYS A 24 -6.74 4.05 32.28
C CYS A 24 -8.01 3.25 32.03
N THR A 25 -9.09 3.93 31.63
CA THR A 25 -10.33 3.29 31.14
C THR A 25 -10.37 3.42 29.63
N VAL A 26 -10.51 2.30 28.93
CA VAL A 26 -10.46 2.24 27.46
C VAL A 26 -11.84 1.90 26.91
N SER A 27 -12.40 2.79 26.10
CA SER A 27 -13.62 2.53 25.32
C SER A 27 -13.27 2.42 23.85
N VAL A 28 -13.72 1.34 23.21
CA VAL A 28 -13.47 1.08 21.78
C VAL A 28 -14.73 1.36 20.98
N PHE A 29 -14.59 2.18 19.94
CA PHE A 29 -15.68 2.50 19.02
C PHE A 29 -15.29 2.02 17.63
N SER A 30 -16.07 1.13 17.05
CA SER A 30 -15.84 0.64 15.69
C SER A 30 -16.70 1.43 14.70
N LEU A 31 -16.07 2.10 13.75
CA LEU A 31 -16.76 2.64 12.58
C LEU A 31 -17.02 1.49 11.60
N THR A 32 -18.15 0.80 11.78
CA THR A 32 -18.56 -0.35 10.95
C THR A 32 -18.82 0.00 9.48
N SER A 33 -18.79 1.29 9.11
CA SER A 33 -19.14 1.80 7.79
C SER A 33 -17.98 2.50 7.07
N ILE A 34 -16.75 1.99 7.18
CA ILE A 34 -15.75 2.33 6.16
C ILE A 34 -16.11 1.58 4.88
N SER A 35 -16.98 2.24 4.12
CA SER A 35 -17.19 2.24 2.68
C SER A 35 -16.78 0.96 1.93
N THR A 36 -17.77 0.29 1.35
CA THR A 36 -17.67 -0.54 0.14
C THR A 36 -16.27 -1.11 -0.12
N ARG A 37 -15.95 -2.25 0.51
CA ARG A 37 -14.75 -3.00 0.11
C ARG A 37 -14.94 -3.42 -1.34
N PHE A 38 -14.24 -2.76 -2.26
CA PHE A 38 -14.14 -3.27 -3.61
C PHE A 38 -13.48 -4.65 -3.53
N PRO A 39 -14.04 -5.68 -4.18
CA PRO A 39 -13.51 -7.02 -4.07
C PRO A 39 -12.07 -7.05 -4.59
N ILE A 40 -11.15 -7.51 -3.74
CA ILE A 40 -9.74 -7.68 -4.09
C ILE A 40 -9.49 -9.17 -4.26
N SER A 41 -8.96 -9.55 -5.42
CA SER A 41 -8.47 -10.91 -5.67
C SER A 41 -6.98 -10.97 -5.35
N VAL A 42 -6.57 -11.92 -4.52
CA VAL A 42 -5.16 -12.11 -4.14
C VAL A 42 -4.60 -13.30 -4.89
N ASN A 43 -3.58 -13.05 -5.73
CA ASN A 43 -2.87 -14.09 -6.46
C ASN A 43 -1.44 -14.19 -5.91
N ARG A 44 -1.02 -15.39 -5.49
CA ARG A 44 0.35 -15.65 -5.04
C ARG A 44 1.13 -16.25 -6.18
N VAL A 45 2.24 -15.62 -6.52
CA VAL A 45 3.14 -16.04 -7.59
C VAL A 45 4.55 -16.05 -7.02
N ALA A 46 5.28 -17.15 -7.21
CA ALA A 46 6.62 -17.33 -6.66
C ALA A 46 7.67 -17.08 -7.75
N GLY A 47 8.73 -16.34 -7.40
CA GLY A 47 9.92 -16.21 -8.24
C GLY A 47 9.76 -15.38 -9.51
N GLU A 48 8.63 -14.69 -9.70
CA GLU A 48 8.47 -13.79 -10.85
C GLU A 48 9.15 -12.44 -10.63
N ASN A 49 9.83 -11.97 -11.67
CA ASN A 49 10.40 -10.63 -11.69
C ASN A 49 9.26 -9.60 -11.78
N ILE A 50 9.39 -8.50 -11.04
CA ILE A 50 8.38 -7.45 -10.99
C ILE A 50 8.10 -6.83 -12.37
N LEU A 51 9.11 -6.73 -13.23
CA LEU A 51 9.00 -6.20 -14.59
C LEU A 51 8.13 -7.11 -15.47
N ASP A 52 8.27 -8.43 -15.32
CA ASP A 52 7.47 -9.42 -16.05
C ASP A 52 6.02 -9.37 -15.58
N LEU A 53 5.79 -9.28 -14.26
CA LEU A 53 4.46 -9.12 -13.69
C LEU A 53 3.76 -7.86 -14.20
N VAL A 54 4.45 -6.72 -14.24
CA VAL A 54 3.87 -5.48 -14.76
C VAL A 54 3.48 -5.62 -16.24
N GLN A 55 4.33 -6.24 -17.07
CA GLN A 55 4.02 -6.47 -18.48
C GLN A 55 2.83 -7.43 -18.67
N GLN A 56 2.77 -8.50 -17.89
CA GLN A 56 1.65 -9.44 -17.91
C GLN A 56 0.34 -8.77 -17.49
N LEU A 57 0.35 -7.98 -16.41
CA LEU A 57 -0.83 -7.24 -15.96
C LEU A 57 -1.26 -6.19 -17.00
N TYR A 58 -0.29 -5.50 -17.61
CA TYR A 58 -0.55 -4.49 -18.63
C TYR A 58 -1.17 -5.09 -19.90
N SER A 59 -0.77 -6.30 -20.30
CA SER A 59 -1.35 -6.97 -21.47
C SER A 59 -2.76 -7.51 -21.22
N LYS A 60 -3.12 -7.81 -19.95
CA LYS A 60 -4.44 -8.32 -19.55
C LYS A 60 -5.46 -7.22 -19.23
N ARG A 61 -5.04 -5.97 -19.18
CA ARG A 61 -5.94 -4.85 -18.87
C ARG A 61 -7.06 -4.75 -19.90
N VAL A 62 -8.28 -4.50 -19.43
CA VAL A 62 -9.45 -4.35 -20.31
C VAL A 62 -9.72 -2.86 -20.57
N ARG A 63 -9.28 -1.97 -19.67
CA ARG A 63 -9.50 -0.52 -19.73
C ARG A 63 -8.24 0.25 -19.32
N ASN A 64 -8.42 1.50 -18.85
CA ASN A 64 -7.38 2.37 -18.30
C ASN A 64 -7.04 2.03 -16.84
N GLU A 65 -6.94 0.74 -16.54
CA GLU A 65 -6.57 0.27 -15.19
C GLU A 65 -5.14 0.68 -14.87
N GLN A 66 -4.93 1.14 -13.63
CA GLN A 66 -3.61 1.55 -13.15
C GLN A 66 -2.96 0.41 -12.39
N ILE A 67 -1.64 0.27 -12.56
CA ILE A 67 -0.83 -0.72 -11.85
C ILE A 67 0.00 0.03 -10.82
N LEU A 68 -0.19 -0.30 -9.55
CA LEU A 68 0.64 0.20 -8.44
C LEU A 68 1.61 -0.89 -8.02
N CYS A 69 2.90 -0.58 -8.05
CA CYS A 69 3.99 -1.50 -7.76
C CYS A 69 4.75 -1.05 -6.51
N PHE A 70 4.95 -1.97 -5.57
CA PHE A 70 5.75 -1.74 -4.37
C PHE A 70 7.07 -2.49 -4.49
N VAL A 71 8.18 -1.79 -4.24
CA VAL A 71 9.54 -2.33 -4.26
C VAL A 71 10.26 -1.96 -2.95
N GLY A 72 11.42 -2.57 -2.69
CA GLY A 72 12.09 -2.50 -1.41
C GLY A 72 12.82 -1.18 -1.12
N SER A 73 13.10 -0.36 -2.15
CA SER A 73 13.80 0.91 -1.96
C SER A 73 13.46 1.99 -2.99
N VAL A 74 13.78 3.24 -2.67
CA VAL A 74 13.67 4.38 -3.58
C VAL A 74 14.53 4.18 -4.84
N GLN A 75 15.73 3.64 -4.67
CA GLN A 75 16.63 3.34 -5.78
C GLN A 75 15.97 2.34 -6.76
N GLU A 76 15.38 1.26 -6.23
CA GLU A 76 14.64 0.29 -7.05
C GLU A 76 13.44 0.93 -7.77
N VAL A 77 12.74 1.89 -7.17
CA VAL A 77 11.63 2.60 -7.85
C VAL A 77 12.14 3.28 -9.12
N HIS A 78 13.25 4.00 -9.03
CA HIS A 78 13.82 4.71 -10.17
C HIS A 78 14.35 3.76 -11.25
N GLU A 79 15.08 2.71 -10.84
CA GLU A 79 15.62 1.70 -11.75
C GLU A 79 14.51 0.97 -12.50
N ASN A 80 13.47 0.50 -11.80
CA ASN A 80 12.35 -0.19 -12.42
C ASN A 80 11.57 0.72 -13.38
N CYS A 81 11.34 1.99 -13.03
CA CYS A 81 10.69 2.94 -13.94
C CYS A 81 11.50 3.14 -15.23
N ALA A 82 12.83 3.29 -15.12
CA ALA A 82 13.71 3.44 -16.26
C ALA A 82 13.73 2.16 -17.14
N LEU A 83 13.80 0.99 -16.52
CA LEU A 83 13.78 -0.30 -17.20
C LEU A 83 12.47 -0.54 -17.93
N ILE A 84 11.32 -0.30 -17.29
CA ILE A 84 10.00 -0.43 -17.92
C ILE A 84 9.92 0.45 -19.17
N LYS A 85 10.35 1.71 -19.06
CA LYS A 85 10.33 2.66 -20.18
C LYS A 85 11.23 2.19 -21.33
N SER A 86 12.43 1.70 -21.00
CA SER A 86 13.41 1.20 -21.97
C SER A 86 12.90 -0.04 -22.71
N ILE A 87 12.48 -1.07 -21.97
CA ILE A 87 12.06 -2.38 -22.52
C ILE A 87 10.81 -2.23 -23.38
N ASN A 88 9.85 -1.40 -22.94
CA ASN A 88 8.58 -1.22 -23.65
C ASN A 88 8.63 -0.12 -24.71
N LYS A 89 9.80 0.48 -24.99
CA LYS A 89 9.95 1.60 -25.93
C LYS A 89 8.95 2.74 -25.66
N GLY A 90 8.65 2.99 -24.39
CA GLY A 90 7.66 3.98 -23.95
C GLY A 90 6.19 3.58 -24.07
N ALA A 91 5.86 2.34 -24.48
CA ALA A 91 4.48 1.86 -24.54
C ALA A 91 3.84 1.71 -23.14
N ILE A 92 4.64 1.45 -22.12
CA ILE A 92 4.24 1.51 -20.71
C ILE A 92 4.88 2.76 -20.11
N ILE A 93 4.05 3.66 -19.59
CA ILE A 93 4.50 4.86 -18.90
C ILE A 93 4.44 4.58 -17.40
N ALA A 94 5.62 4.55 -16.76
CA ALA A 94 5.78 4.36 -15.33
C ALA A 94 6.28 5.66 -14.69
N TYR A 95 5.74 5.97 -13.50
CA TYR A 95 6.13 7.14 -12.73
C TYR A 95 6.62 6.72 -11.34
N PRO A 96 7.75 7.26 -10.86
CA PRO A 96 8.20 6.99 -9.50
C PRO A 96 7.25 7.66 -8.51
N LEU A 97 6.76 6.89 -7.53
CA LEU A 97 5.99 7.40 -6.39
C LEU A 97 6.83 7.19 -5.14
N VAL A 98 7.55 8.24 -4.72
CA VAL A 98 8.42 8.23 -3.55
C VAL A 98 7.80 9.12 -2.49
N GLN A 99 7.44 8.54 -1.35
CA GLN A 99 6.96 9.31 -0.21
C GLN A 99 8.17 9.96 0.47
N SER A 100 8.38 11.26 0.23
CA SER A 100 9.23 12.07 1.09
C SER A 100 8.51 12.22 2.44
N GLN A 101 9.00 11.58 3.49
CA GLN A 101 8.60 12.01 4.83
C GLN A 101 9.12 13.44 5.00
N SER A 102 8.20 14.40 5.08
CA SER A 102 8.54 15.73 5.58
C SER A 102 8.95 15.53 7.04
N ALA A 103 10.26 15.50 7.30
CA ALA A 103 10.76 15.73 8.65
C ALA A 103 10.34 17.17 9.00
N ILE A 104 9.30 17.30 9.80
CA ILE A 104 8.99 18.55 10.48
C ILE A 104 9.93 18.54 11.68
N ASP A 105 11.07 19.21 11.53
CA ASP A 105 11.92 19.64 12.66
C ASP A 105 11.23 20.77 13.43
#